data_AF-A0A9P6QE23-F1
#
_entry.id   AF-A0A9P6QE23-F1
#
_cell.length_a   1.000
_cell.length_b   1.000
_cell.length_c   1.000
_cell.angle_alpha   90.00
_cell.angle_beta   90.00
_cell.angle_gamma   90.00
#
_symmetry.space_group_name_H-M   'P 1'
#
loop_
_entity.id
_entity.type
_entity.pdbx_description
1 polymer ?
#
loop_
_entity_poly.entity_id
_entity_poly.type
_entity_poly.pdbx_seq_one_letter_code
_entity_poly.pdbx_strand_id
1 'polypeptide(L)'
;MLDATARHHPYYPRDLVLNHYVTNTNSVALTLVYVSLAFITIVFLASALAYPRRHSTLQSPGDRLVFFWLILNGFLHLVFEGYFGINHATLAADQSPIGQVWKEYALSDSRYLSSDTFVLITERITILVWGPLALYGAWSLYHNLPSRHIAQLMLSLGHIYGCVLYYFTSIVEDSPHCDPDPYYYYFYFWFFNVFWLIVPVILMTSSIKALKRAMASFNDAEQFITETHFKHN
;
A
#
# COMPACT_ATOMS: atom_id res chain seq x y z
N MET A 1 8.95 -11.58 42.27
CA MET A 1 10.23 -11.05 41.76
C MET A 1 9.92 -10.39 40.44
N LEU A 2 10.02 -9.06 40.35
CA LEU A 2 9.86 -8.33 39.11
C LEU A 2 11.14 -8.51 38.32
N ASP A 3 11.05 -9.12 37.15
CA ASP A 3 12.20 -9.45 36.32
C ASP A 3 12.84 -8.17 35.77
N ALA A 4 14.17 -8.13 35.85
CA ALA A 4 14.96 -6.97 35.47
C ALA A 4 15.09 -6.90 33.94
N THR A 5 15.00 -5.68 33.40
CA THR A 5 15.42 -5.24 32.04
C THR A 5 14.38 -5.18 30.90
N ALA A 6 13.14 -4.73 31.17
CA ALA A 6 12.40 -4.06 30.10
C ALA A 6 13.19 -2.79 29.70
N ARG A 7 13.87 -2.81 28.55
CA ARG A 7 14.60 -1.65 28.05
C ARG A 7 13.60 -0.54 27.74
N HIS A 8 13.79 0.63 28.34
CA HIS A 8 12.91 1.78 28.15
C HIS A 8 12.84 2.17 26.67
N HIS A 9 11.62 2.23 26.11
CA HIS A 9 11.36 2.57 24.72
C HIS A 9 10.23 3.61 24.59
N PRO A 10 10.16 4.36 23.48
CA PRO A 10 9.17 5.42 23.31
C PRO A 10 7.78 4.94 22.88
N TYR A 11 7.60 3.66 22.55
CA TYR A 11 6.35 3.12 22.01
C TYR A 11 5.27 2.89 23.09
N TYR A 12 4.01 2.94 22.66
CA TYR A 12 2.85 2.57 23.48
C TYR A 12 2.37 1.16 23.17
N PRO A 13 1.85 0.40 24.15
CA PRO A 13 1.78 0.76 25.56
C PRO A 13 3.19 0.77 26.18
N ARG A 14 3.39 1.57 27.23
CA ARG A 14 4.73 1.84 27.80
C ARG A 14 5.37 0.63 28.49
N ASP A 15 4.56 -0.38 28.81
CA ASP A 15 4.94 -1.66 29.38
C ASP A 15 5.13 -2.77 28.33
N LEU A 16 5.04 -2.43 27.03
CA LEU A 16 5.35 -3.36 25.95
C LEU A 16 6.77 -3.93 26.13
N VAL A 17 6.94 -5.21 25.83
CA VAL A 17 8.22 -5.90 26.02
C VAL A 17 8.98 -5.97 24.70
N LEU A 18 9.92 -5.03 24.50
CA LEU A 18 10.84 -5.03 23.36
C LEU A 18 12.28 -5.33 23.81
N ASN A 19 12.55 -6.60 24.15
CA ASN A 19 13.81 -7.04 24.78
C ASN A 19 15.08 -6.61 24.04
N HIS A 20 15.02 -6.53 22.71
CA HIS A 20 16.15 -6.20 21.86
C HIS A 20 16.11 -4.75 21.34
N TYR A 21 15.26 -3.89 21.90
CA TYR A 21 15.13 -2.50 21.44
C TYR A 21 16.46 -1.74 21.52
N VAL A 22 16.72 -0.97 20.46
CA VAL A 22 17.79 0.02 20.35
C VAL A 22 17.23 1.27 19.69
N THR A 23 17.40 2.42 20.33
CA THR A 23 16.97 3.73 19.81
C THR A 23 17.59 4.03 18.45
N ASN A 24 16.84 4.73 17.58
CA ASN A 24 17.36 5.24 16.32
C ASN A 24 18.57 6.16 16.57
N THR A 25 19.63 5.98 15.78
CA THR A 25 20.74 6.93 15.70
C THR A 25 20.45 8.09 14.76
N ASN A 26 19.55 7.88 13.79
CA ASN A 26 19.11 8.91 12.85
C ASN A 26 18.13 9.86 13.52
N SER A 27 18.24 11.15 13.19
CA SER A 27 17.20 12.12 13.50
C SER A 27 16.00 11.91 12.56
N VAL A 28 14.81 12.37 12.99
CA VAL A 28 13.60 12.38 12.14
C VAL A 28 13.86 13.07 10.80
N ALA A 29 14.62 14.17 10.79
CA ALA A 29 14.99 14.87 9.56
C ALA A 29 15.79 13.99 8.60
N LEU A 30 16.75 13.19 9.10
CA LEU A 30 17.52 12.28 8.27
C LEU A 30 16.66 11.12 7.75
N THR A 31 15.77 10.59 8.58
CA THR A 31 14.76 9.59 8.19
C THR A 31 13.88 10.12 7.05
N LEU A 32 13.42 11.37 7.15
CA LEU A 32 12.64 12.04 6.09
C LEU A 32 13.45 12.22 4.79
N VAL A 33 14.76 12.46 4.87
CA VAL A 33 15.62 12.51 3.68
C VAL A 33 15.62 11.14 2.98
N TYR A 34 15.75 10.03 3.71
CA TYR A 34 15.70 8.70 3.10
C TYR A 34 14.36 8.41 2.41
N VAL A 35 13.24 8.71 3.08
CA VAL A 35 11.89 8.54 2.50
C VAL A 35 11.72 9.42 1.26
N SER A 36 12.19 10.67 1.31
CA SER A 36 12.10 11.61 0.19
C SER A 36 12.92 11.17 -1.01
N LEU A 37 14.14 10.68 -0.78
CA LEU A 37 14.99 10.14 -1.85
C LEU A 37 14.36 8.89 -2.48
N ALA A 38 13.83 7.98 -1.68
CA ALA A 38 13.13 6.80 -2.19
C ALA A 38 11.91 7.20 -3.04
N PHE A 39 11.10 8.15 -2.57
CA PHE A 39 9.95 8.65 -3.31
C PHE A 39 10.38 9.31 -4.64
N ILE A 40 11.42 10.15 -4.63
CA ILE A 40 11.97 10.77 -5.85
C ILE A 40 12.47 9.69 -6.83
N THR A 41 13.16 8.66 -6.34
CA THR A 41 13.60 7.54 -7.18
C THR A 41 12.43 6.82 -7.83
N ILE A 42 11.34 6.56 -7.08
CA ILE A 42 10.13 5.93 -7.60
C ILE A 42 9.46 6.83 -8.65
N VAL A 43 9.32 8.12 -8.39
CA VAL A 43 8.77 9.10 -9.36
C VAL A 43 9.60 9.13 -10.63
N PHE A 44 10.93 9.21 -10.51
CA PHE A 44 11.84 9.20 -11.65
C PHE A 44 11.70 7.90 -12.45
N LEU A 45 11.72 6.75 -11.78
CA LEU A 45 11.57 5.44 -12.42
C LEU A 45 10.23 5.30 -13.13
N ALA A 46 9.12 5.64 -12.45
CA ALA A 46 7.78 5.60 -13.03
C ALA A 46 7.70 6.52 -14.25
N SER A 47 8.28 7.72 -14.17
CA SER A 47 8.31 8.68 -15.29
C SER A 47 9.16 8.17 -16.45
N ALA A 48 10.32 7.57 -16.17
CA ALA A 48 11.20 6.98 -17.18
C ALA A 48 10.57 5.76 -17.86
N LEU A 49 9.84 4.92 -17.11
CA LEU A 49 9.07 3.80 -17.64
C LEU A 49 7.85 4.27 -18.43
N ALA A 50 7.20 5.34 -17.97
CA ALA A 50 6.05 5.95 -18.64
C ALA A 50 6.42 6.81 -19.85
N TYR A 51 7.72 7.14 -20.02
CA TYR A 51 8.20 7.91 -21.16
C TYR A 51 7.69 7.25 -22.45
N PRO A 52 7.07 8.02 -23.36
CA PRO A 52 6.39 7.46 -24.51
C PRO A 52 7.40 6.85 -25.50
N ARG A 53 7.74 5.59 -25.24
CA ARG A 53 8.30 4.69 -26.24
C ARG A 53 7.20 4.43 -27.28
N ARG A 54 7.59 4.16 -28.53
CA ARG A 54 6.63 3.73 -29.57
C ARG A 54 5.71 2.65 -28.95
N HIS A 55 4.39 2.89 -29.01
CA HIS A 55 3.32 2.03 -28.47
C HIS A 55 2.95 2.16 -26.97
N SER A 56 3.44 3.16 -26.21
CA SER A 56 2.90 3.44 -24.86
C SER A 56 1.43 3.89 -24.92
N THR A 57 0.59 3.32 -24.04
CA THR A 57 -0.84 3.65 -23.97
C THR A 57 -1.16 4.66 -22.86
N LEU A 58 -0.13 5.21 -22.21
CA LEU A 58 -0.24 6.21 -21.14
C LEU A 58 -0.41 7.63 -21.72
N GLN A 59 -1.49 7.82 -22.47
CA GLN A 59 -1.73 9.05 -23.23
C GLN A 59 -2.21 10.19 -22.33
N SER A 60 -3.12 9.93 -21.39
CA SER A 60 -3.68 10.97 -20.53
C SER A 60 -2.84 11.21 -19.27
N PRO A 61 -2.86 12.43 -18.68
CA PRO A 61 -2.29 12.68 -17.36
C PRO A 61 -2.86 11.75 -16.29
N GLY A 62 -4.14 11.36 -16.41
CA GLY A 62 -4.78 10.39 -15.54
C GLY A 62 -4.11 9.03 -15.59
N ASP A 63 -3.91 8.47 -16.79
CA ASP A 63 -3.25 7.16 -16.95
C ASP A 63 -1.82 7.17 -16.37
N ARG A 64 -1.10 8.28 -16.53
CA ARG A 64 0.24 8.44 -15.95
C ARG A 64 0.21 8.49 -14.42
N LEU A 65 -0.77 9.18 -13.84
CA LEU A 65 -0.95 9.23 -12.39
C LEU A 65 -1.32 7.84 -11.83
N VAL A 66 -2.21 7.12 -12.52
CA VAL A 66 -2.57 5.74 -12.14
C VAL A 66 -1.40 4.79 -12.29
N PHE A 67 -0.61 4.92 -13.36
CA PHE A 67 0.61 4.14 -13.56
C PHE A 67 1.62 4.41 -12.44
N PHE A 68 1.86 5.69 -12.11
CA PHE A 68 2.70 6.06 -10.97
C PHE A 68 2.19 5.47 -9.66
N TRP A 69 0.89 5.58 -9.37
CA TRP A 69 0.27 4.99 -8.18
C TRP A 69 0.53 3.49 -8.09
N LEU A 70 0.36 2.75 -9.20
CA LEU A 70 0.59 1.31 -9.25
C LEU A 70 2.06 0.93 -9.04
N ILE A 71 2.99 1.69 -9.63
CA ILE A 71 4.43 1.49 -9.39
C ILE A 71 4.79 1.81 -7.92
N LEU A 72 4.30 2.92 -7.37
CA LEU A 72 4.50 3.30 -5.97
C LEU A 72 4.04 2.18 -5.03
N ASN A 73 2.84 1.65 -5.23
CA ASN A 73 2.32 0.53 -4.44
C ASN A 73 3.16 -0.73 -4.60
N GLY A 74 3.56 -1.08 -5.82
CA GLY A 74 4.47 -2.21 -6.05
C GLY A 74 5.77 -2.08 -5.26
N PHE A 75 6.37 -0.89 -5.22
CA PHE A 75 7.59 -0.64 -4.43
C PHE A 75 7.33 -0.66 -2.91
N LEU A 76 6.28 0.00 -2.43
CA LEU A 76 5.96 0.01 -1.00
C LEU A 76 5.71 -1.41 -0.49
N HIS A 77 4.86 -2.18 -1.17
CA HIS A 77 4.55 -3.54 -0.74
C HIS A 77 5.73 -4.50 -0.86
N LEU A 78 6.47 -4.48 -1.97
CA LEU A 78 7.53 -5.47 -2.18
C LEU A 78 8.85 -5.11 -1.47
N VAL A 79 9.15 -3.81 -1.33
CA VAL A 79 10.43 -3.35 -0.77
C VAL A 79 10.26 -2.91 0.67
N PHE A 80 9.36 -1.98 0.95
CA PHE A 80 9.24 -1.40 2.30
C PHE A 80 8.57 -2.38 3.27
N GLU A 81 7.36 -2.85 2.93
CA GLU A 81 6.64 -3.87 3.71
C GLU A 81 7.36 -5.22 3.61
N GLY A 82 7.95 -5.55 2.45
CA GLY A 82 8.85 -6.70 2.30
C GLY A 82 10.01 -6.69 3.29
N TYR A 83 10.62 -5.53 3.53
CA TYR A 83 11.66 -5.37 4.55
C TYR A 83 11.14 -5.70 5.95
N PHE A 84 9.96 -5.18 6.30
CA PHE A 84 9.30 -5.53 7.56
C PHE A 84 9.01 -7.03 7.63
N GLY A 85 8.39 -7.62 6.61
CA GLY A 85 8.00 -9.04 6.60
C GLY A 85 9.17 -10.01 6.78
N ILE A 86 10.39 -9.63 6.37
CA ILE A 86 11.63 -10.40 6.58
C ILE A 86 12.25 -10.13 7.95
N ASN A 87 12.28 -8.86 8.38
CA ASN A 87 13.06 -8.42 9.54
C ASN A 87 12.24 -8.17 10.82
N HIS A 88 10.92 -8.40 10.79
CA HIS A 88 9.98 -8.02 11.87
C HIS A 88 10.44 -8.48 13.26
N ALA A 89 11.01 -9.68 13.37
CA ALA A 89 11.44 -10.27 14.64
C ALA A 89 12.63 -9.57 15.29
N THR A 90 13.43 -8.83 14.51
CA THR A 90 14.64 -8.13 14.97
C THR A 90 14.57 -6.61 14.75
N LEU A 91 13.44 -6.11 14.25
CA LEU A 91 13.29 -4.75 13.76
C LEU A 91 13.53 -3.69 14.84
N ALA A 92 13.18 -3.99 16.10
CA ALA A 92 13.39 -3.06 17.21
C ALA A 92 14.89 -2.80 17.51
N ALA A 93 15.80 -3.69 17.10
CA ALA A 93 17.25 -3.50 17.22
C ALA A 93 17.87 -2.85 15.97
N ASP A 94 17.15 -2.82 14.86
CA ASP A 94 17.74 -2.54 13.55
C ASP A 94 18.20 -1.08 13.42
N GLN A 95 19.40 -0.90 12.89
CA GLN A 95 20.01 0.41 12.64
C GLN A 95 20.22 0.68 11.15
N SER A 96 19.73 -0.18 10.27
CA SER A 96 19.66 0.11 8.84
C SER A 96 18.80 1.35 8.57
N PRO A 97 19.04 2.10 7.49
CA PRO A 97 18.19 3.24 7.14
C PRO A 97 16.69 2.88 7.07
N ILE A 98 16.33 1.72 6.50
CA ILE A 98 14.94 1.28 6.38
C ILE A 98 14.36 0.86 7.73
N GLY A 99 15.13 0.13 8.55
CA GLY A 99 14.69 -0.25 9.90
C GLY A 99 14.46 0.95 10.80
N GLN A 100 15.28 2.01 10.66
CA GLN A 100 15.08 3.24 11.40
C GLN A 100 13.85 4.02 10.92
N VAL A 101 13.52 3.99 9.62
CA VAL A 101 12.23 4.50 9.09
C VAL A 101 11.06 3.72 9.69
N TRP A 102 11.13 2.39 9.74
CA TRP A 102 10.10 1.56 10.36
C TRP A 102 9.92 1.86 11.85
N LYS A 103 11.02 2.00 12.59
CA LYS A 103 10.96 2.39 14.01
C LYS A 103 10.39 3.78 14.23
N GLU A 104 10.62 4.71 13.31
CA GLU A 104 9.98 6.04 13.33
C GLU A 104 8.47 5.90 13.07
N TYR A 105 8.09 5.14 12.04
CA TYR A 105 6.69 4.89 11.72
C TYR A 105 5.93 4.17 12.85
N ALA A 106 6.60 3.25 13.55
CA ALA A 106 6.04 2.50 14.67
C ALA A 106 5.72 3.36 15.91
N LEU A 107 6.13 4.63 15.96
CA LEU A 107 5.61 5.58 16.96
C LEU A 107 4.09 5.78 16.80
N SER A 108 3.59 5.60 15.58
CA SER A 108 2.16 5.66 15.30
C SER A 108 1.42 4.35 15.62
N ASP A 109 2.11 3.22 15.57
CA ASP A 109 1.57 1.90 15.91
C ASP A 109 2.71 0.93 16.24
N SER A 110 2.84 0.59 17.52
CA SER A 110 3.91 -0.29 18.01
C SER A 110 3.77 -1.76 17.58
N ARG A 111 2.61 -2.14 17.01
CA ARG A 111 2.36 -3.49 16.49
C ARG A 111 3.39 -3.93 15.44
N TYR A 112 3.97 -2.96 14.73
CA TYR A 112 5.08 -3.19 13.80
C TYR A 112 6.40 -3.60 14.48
N LEU A 113 6.58 -3.34 15.78
CA LEU A 113 7.78 -3.76 16.53
C LEU A 113 7.52 -4.97 17.43
N SER A 114 6.29 -5.16 17.88
CA SER A 114 5.89 -6.34 18.65
C SER A 114 5.59 -7.57 17.79
N SER A 115 5.62 -7.43 16.45
CA SER A 115 5.22 -8.48 15.51
C SER A 115 3.80 -8.98 15.75
N ASP A 116 2.87 -8.04 15.96
CA ASP A 116 1.45 -8.37 16.08
C ASP A 116 0.99 -9.27 14.91
N THR A 117 0.18 -10.26 15.22
CA THR A 117 -0.20 -11.30 14.24
C THR A 117 -1.06 -10.72 13.13
N PHE A 118 -1.99 -9.82 13.47
CA PHE A 118 -2.87 -9.23 12.47
C PHE A 118 -2.09 -8.32 11.52
N VAL A 119 -1.26 -7.41 12.04
CA VAL A 119 -0.40 -6.54 11.23
C VAL A 119 0.55 -7.37 10.38
N LEU A 120 1.27 -8.33 10.97
CA LEU A 120 2.22 -9.16 10.24
C LEU A 120 1.58 -9.96 9.10
N ILE A 121 0.41 -10.55 9.30
CA ILE A 121 -0.28 -11.30 8.25
C ILE A 121 -0.82 -10.35 7.17
N THR A 122 -1.35 -9.19 7.55
CA THR A 122 -1.83 -8.19 6.59
C THR A 122 -0.71 -7.73 5.66
N GLU A 123 0.46 -7.40 6.23
CA GLU A 123 1.65 -7.01 5.44
C GLU A 123 2.22 -8.19 4.63
N ARG A 124 2.08 -9.44 5.08
CA ARG A 124 2.46 -10.59 4.24
C ARG A 124 1.54 -10.74 3.03
N ILE A 125 0.25 -10.46 3.17
CA ILE A 125 -0.69 -10.47 2.05
C ILE A 125 -0.37 -9.33 1.09
N THR A 126 -0.03 -8.13 1.59
CA THR A 126 0.37 -7.02 0.72
C THR A 126 1.63 -7.37 -0.08
N ILE A 127 2.63 -7.98 0.55
CA ILE A 127 3.86 -8.46 -0.13
C ILE A 127 3.54 -9.53 -1.18
N LEU A 128 2.78 -10.56 -0.83
CA LEU A 128 2.61 -11.75 -1.69
C LEU A 128 1.55 -11.58 -2.78
N VAL A 129 0.57 -10.70 -2.55
CA VAL A 129 -0.59 -10.54 -3.43
C VAL A 129 -0.67 -9.13 -4.00
N TRP A 130 -0.71 -8.10 -3.15
CA TRP A 130 -1.00 -6.73 -3.60
C TRP A 130 0.17 -6.08 -4.33
N GLY A 131 1.40 -6.29 -3.89
CA GLY A 131 2.61 -5.81 -4.57
C GLY A 131 2.75 -6.36 -6.00
N PRO A 132 2.72 -7.69 -6.20
CA PRO A 132 2.76 -8.28 -7.53
C PRO A 132 1.57 -7.86 -8.40
N LEU A 133 0.36 -7.79 -7.82
CA LEU A 133 -0.83 -7.35 -8.54
C LEU A 133 -0.76 -5.88 -8.95
N ALA A 134 -0.15 -5.00 -8.14
CA ALA A 134 0.08 -3.61 -8.48
C ALA A 134 1.02 -3.48 -9.68
N LEU A 135 2.14 -4.21 -9.69
CA LEU A 135 3.06 -4.23 -10.83
C LEU A 135 2.41 -4.84 -12.08
N TYR A 136 1.62 -5.91 -11.94
CA TYR A 136 0.82 -6.46 -13.03
C TYR A 136 -0.19 -5.45 -13.57
N GLY A 137 -0.85 -4.69 -12.69
CA GLY A 137 -1.77 -3.62 -13.06
C GLY A 137 -1.07 -2.52 -13.85
N ALA A 138 0.12 -2.10 -13.41
CA ALA A 138 0.94 -1.11 -14.12
C ALA A 138 1.36 -1.63 -15.51
N TRP A 139 1.82 -2.89 -15.60
CA TRP A 139 2.15 -3.52 -16.87
C TRP A 139 0.93 -3.62 -17.80
N SER A 140 -0.22 -4.06 -17.29
CA SER A 140 -1.46 -4.16 -18.07
C SER A 140 -1.94 -2.79 -18.55
N LEU A 141 -1.81 -1.75 -17.70
CA LEU A 141 -2.14 -0.39 -18.06
C LEU A 141 -1.22 0.17 -19.15
N TYR A 142 0.08 -0.12 -19.09
CA TYR A 142 1.08 0.30 -20.09
C TYR A 142 0.86 -0.32 -21.47
N HIS A 143 0.34 -1.56 -21.51
CA HIS A 143 0.07 -2.32 -22.74
C HIS A 143 -1.42 -2.23 -23.17
N ASN A 144 -2.22 -1.37 -22.55
CA ASN A 144 -3.67 -1.23 -22.79
C ASN A 144 -4.45 -2.55 -22.75
N LEU A 145 -4.10 -3.43 -21.82
CA LEU A 145 -4.81 -4.68 -21.62
C LEU A 145 -6.06 -4.45 -20.76
N PRO A 146 -7.23 -5.00 -21.14
CA PRO A 146 -8.46 -4.89 -20.34
C PRO A 146 -8.31 -5.41 -18.91
N SER A 147 -7.40 -6.38 -18.71
CA SER A 147 -7.06 -6.95 -17.40
C SER A 147 -6.58 -5.92 -16.38
N ARG A 148 -6.15 -4.72 -16.81
CA ARG A 148 -5.82 -3.61 -15.91
C ARG A 148 -7.00 -3.25 -14.99
N HIS A 149 -8.23 -3.33 -15.48
CA HIS A 149 -9.42 -2.98 -14.71
C HIS A 149 -9.76 -4.05 -13.66
N ILE A 150 -9.47 -5.32 -13.96
CA ILE A 150 -9.58 -6.42 -12.99
C ILE A 150 -8.53 -6.26 -11.89
N ALA A 151 -7.27 -6.03 -12.28
CA ALA A 151 -6.18 -5.80 -11.33
C ALA A 151 -6.44 -4.58 -10.43
N GLN A 152 -6.86 -3.46 -11.01
CA GLN A 152 -7.24 -2.24 -10.27
C GLN A 152 -8.40 -2.49 -9.31
N LEU A 153 -9.43 -3.22 -9.73
CA LEU A 153 -10.58 -3.55 -8.87
C LEU A 153 -10.14 -4.38 -7.66
N MET A 154 -9.42 -5.48 -7.90
CA MET A 154 -8.95 -6.39 -6.85
C MET A 154 -7.98 -5.70 -5.88
N LEU A 155 -7.00 -4.96 -6.42
CA LEU A 155 -6.04 -4.21 -5.62
C LEU A 155 -6.75 -3.14 -4.77
N SER A 156 -7.68 -2.39 -5.37
CA SER A 156 -8.41 -1.34 -4.66
C SER A 156 -9.27 -1.90 -3.53
N LEU A 157 -9.95 -3.03 -3.77
CA LEU A 157 -10.71 -3.71 -2.74
C LEU A 157 -9.80 -4.20 -1.60
N GLY A 158 -8.65 -4.79 -1.94
CA GLY A 158 -7.65 -5.24 -0.97
C GLY A 158 -7.13 -4.10 -0.09
N HIS A 159 -6.81 -2.95 -0.68
CA HIS A 159 -6.38 -1.75 0.06
C HIS A 159 -7.46 -1.20 0.98
N ILE A 160 -8.68 -1.03 0.48
CA ILE A 160 -9.79 -0.53 1.30
C ILE A 160 -10.06 -1.47 2.45
N TYR A 161 -10.16 -2.77 2.17
CA TYR A 161 -10.42 -3.79 3.18
C TYR A 161 -9.32 -3.85 4.23
N GLY A 162 -8.05 -3.90 3.80
CA GLY A 162 -6.90 -3.91 4.70
C GLY A 162 -6.83 -2.67 5.60
N CYS A 163 -6.95 -1.47 5.02
CA CYS A 163 -6.92 -0.22 5.79
C CYS A 163 -8.10 -0.10 6.75
N VAL A 164 -9.32 -0.51 6.33
CA VAL A 164 -10.48 -0.53 7.23
C VAL A 164 -10.23 -1.46 8.40
N LEU A 165 -9.75 -2.69 8.17
CA LEU A 165 -9.42 -3.59 9.26
C LEU A 165 -8.29 -3.06 10.16
N TYR A 166 -7.25 -2.47 9.58
CA TYR A 166 -6.15 -1.89 10.33
C TYR A 166 -6.61 -0.78 11.29
N TYR A 167 -7.44 0.14 10.79
CA TYR A 167 -8.02 1.19 11.63
C TYR A 167 -8.99 0.64 12.67
N PHE A 168 -9.94 -0.20 12.25
CA PHE A 168 -11.00 -0.65 13.14
C PHE A 168 -10.49 -1.58 14.24
N THR A 169 -9.48 -2.42 13.96
CA THR A 169 -8.84 -3.23 15.02
C THR A 169 -8.22 -2.35 16.08
N SER A 170 -7.48 -1.30 15.70
CA SER A 170 -6.91 -0.35 16.64
C SER A 170 -8.00 0.40 17.41
N ILE A 171 -9.00 0.97 16.72
CA ILE A 171 -10.06 1.79 17.35
C ILE A 171 -10.91 0.98 18.33
N VAL A 172 -11.27 -0.27 17.98
CA VAL A 172 -12.08 -1.15 18.85
C VAL A 172 -11.33 -1.51 20.13
N GLU A 173 -10.00 -1.54 20.09
CA GLU A 173 -9.15 -1.79 21.25
C GLU A 173 -8.82 -0.50 22.05
N ASP A 174 -9.44 0.64 21.71
CA ASP A 174 -9.12 1.97 22.23
C ASP A 174 -7.68 2.44 21.90
N SER A 175 -7.15 1.99 20.75
CA SER A 175 -5.86 2.36 20.18
C SER A 175 -4.67 2.31 21.15
N PRO A 176 -4.46 1.18 21.87
CA PRO A 176 -3.50 1.10 22.97
C PRO A 176 -2.04 1.09 22.47
N HIS A 177 -1.84 0.78 21.19
CA HIS A 177 -0.55 0.70 20.53
C HIS A 177 -0.11 2.00 19.86
N CYS A 178 -1.00 2.99 19.78
CA CYS A 178 -0.71 4.28 19.18
C CYS A 178 -0.22 5.26 20.24
N ASP A 179 0.75 6.10 19.89
CA ASP A 179 1.09 7.24 20.75
C ASP A 179 -0.08 8.25 20.77
N PRO A 180 -0.58 8.66 21.95
CA PRO A 180 -1.71 9.57 22.08
C PRO A 180 -1.39 11.01 21.66
N ASP A 181 -0.13 11.36 21.41
CA ASP A 181 0.21 12.65 20.81
C ASP A 181 -0.51 12.80 19.45
N PRO A 182 -1.28 13.90 19.24
CA PRO A 182 -1.99 14.15 18.00
C PRO A 182 -1.12 14.04 16.74
N TYR A 183 0.17 14.34 16.84
CA TYR A 183 1.11 14.19 15.74
C TYR A 183 1.24 12.73 15.28
N TYR A 184 1.48 11.79 16.19
CA TYR A 184 1.60 10.38 15.80
C TYR A 184 0.25 9.74 15.49
N TYR A 185 -0.79 10.07 16.26
CA TYR A 185 -2.12 9.50 16.02
C TYR A 185 -2.76 10.02 14.73
N TYR A 186 -2.90 11.34 14.53
CA TYR A 186 -3.60 11.86 13.35
C TYR A 186 -2.72 11.96 12.11
N PHE A 187 -1.46 12.39 12.26
CA PHE A 187 -0.62 12.58 11.09
C PHE A 187 0.04 11.27 10.64
N TYR A 188 0.63 10.48 11.54
CA TYR A 188 1.29 9.23 11.12
C TYR A 188 0.27 8.11 10.91
N PHE A 189 -0.57 7.84 11.90
CA PHE A 189 -1.48 6.69 11.83
C PHE A 189 -2.63 6.93 10.84
N TRP A 190 -3.32 8.08 10.88
CA TRP A 190 -4.42 8.38 9.94
C TRP A 190 -3.97 8.95 8.58
N PHE A 191 -3.24 10.06 8.57
CA PHE A 191 -2.99 10.79 7.32
C PHE A 191 -2.13 10.00 6.33
N PHE A 192 -1.06 9.31 6.78
CA PHE A 192 -0.27 8.51 5.82
C PHE A 192 -1.06 7.33 5.25
N ASN A 193 -1.99 6.74 5.99
CA ASN A 193 -2.75 5.58 5.51
C ASN A 193 -4.01 5.95 4.67
N VAL A 194 -4.55 7.17 4.80
CA VAL A 194 -5.82 7.56 4.14
C VAL A 194 -5.78 7.50 2.61
N PHE A 195 -4.60 7.61 2.00
CA PHE A 195 -4.43 7.51 0.54
C PHE A 195 -4.86 6.14 0.00
N TRP A 196 -4.64 5.07 0.78
CA TRP A 196 -5.09 3.70 0.50
C TRP A 196 -6.57 3.45 0.77
N LEU A 197 -7.32 4.48 1.20
CA LEU A 197 -8.78 4.49 1.15
C LEU A 197 -9.29 5.31 -0.04
N ILE A 198 -8.77 6.53 -0.22
CA ILE A 198 -9.31 7.49 -1.19
C ILE A 198 -8.99 7.09 -2.63
N VAL A 199 -7.72 6.84 -2.95
CA VAL A 199 -7.30 6.55 -4.33
C VAL A 199 -7.91 5.24 -4.82
N PRO A 200 -7.91 4.14 -4.03
CA PRO A 200 -8.64 2.91 -4.36
C PRO A 200 -10.11 3.10 -4.70
N VAL A 201 -10.87 3.92 -3.95
CA VAL A 201 -12.29 4.17 -4.27
C VAL A 201 -12.45 4.80 -5.66
N ILE A 202 -11.57 5.72 -6.02
CA ILE A 202 -11.57 6.38 -7.34
C ILE A 202 -11.26 5.36 -8.44
N LEU A 203 -10.19 4.56 -8.28
CA LEU A 203 -9.77 3.56 -9.26
C LEU A 203 -10.79 2.43 -9.43
N MET A 204 -11.36 1.95 -8.32
CA MET A 204 -12.42 0.97 -8.30
C MET A 204 -13.65 1.48 -9.06
N THR A 205 -14.10 2.70 -8.77
CA THR A 205 -15.24 3.32 -9.48
C THR A 205 -14.98 3.48 -10.97
N SER A 206 -13.76 3.91 -11.34
CA SER A 206 -13.35 4.05 -12.74
C SER A 206 -13.38 2.70 -13.47
N SER A 207 -12.81 1.66 -12.86
CA SER A 207 -12.77 0.31 -13.43
C SER A 207 -14.14 -0.33 -13.55
N ILE A 208 -15.01 -0.18 -12.54
CA ILE A 208 -16.39 -0.66 -12.60
C ILE A 208 -17.14 0.00 -13.76
N LYS A 209 -16.99 1.32 -13.95
CA LYS A 209 -17.63 2.04 -15.06
C LYS A 209 -17.13 1.53 -16.41
N ALA A 210 -15.82 1.30 -16.56
CA ALA A 210 -15.25 0.76 -17.79
C ALA A 210 -15.75 -0.66 -18.09
N LEU A 211 -15.76 -1.54 -17.10
CA LEU A 211 -16.24 -2.92 -17.22
C LEU A 211 -17.74 -2.97 -17.56
N LYS A 212 -18.57 -2.15 -16.91
CA LYS A 212 -20.00 -2.05 -17.23
C LYS A 212 -20.26 -1.60 -18.66
N ARG A 213 -19.52 -0.60 -19.15
CA ARG A 213 -19.63 -0.13 -20.54
C ARG A 213 -19.23 -1.23 -21.53
N ALA A 214 -18.13 -1.92 -21.27
CA ALA A 214 -17.69 -3.02 -22.13
C ALA A 214 -18.74 -4.14 -22.20
N MET A 215 -19.34 -4.51 -21.07
CA MET A 215 -20.40 -5.52 -21.02
C MET A 215 -21.67 -5.08 -21.76
N ALA A 216 -22.08 -3.82 -21.61
CA ALA A 216 -23.24 -3.29 -22.34
C ALA A 216 -23.00 -3.34 -23.86
N SER A 217 -21.82 -2.89 -24.33
CA SER A 217 -21.48 -2.94 -25.75
C SER A 217 -21.39 -4.36 -26.30
N PHE A 218 -20.98 -5.34 -25.49
CA PHE A 218 -21.01 -6.76 -25.87
C PHE A 218 -22.44 -7.25 -26.07
N ASN A 219 -23.34 -6.96 -25.11
CA ASN A 219 -24.75 -7.36 -25.19
C ASN A 219 -25.44 -6.73 -26.42
N ASP A 220 -25.20 -5.45 -26.69
CA ASP A 220 -25.77 -4.76 -27.86
C ASP A 220 -25.31 -5.42 -29.18
N ALA A 221 -24.03 -5.79 -29.25
CA ALA A 221 -23.46 -6.46 -30.42
C ALA A 221 -24.03 -7.88 -30.59
N GLU A 222 -24.18 -8.64 -29.51
CA GLU A 222 -24.78 -9.98 -29.52
C GLU A 222 -26.25 -9.93 -29.97
N GLN A 223 -27.02 -8.95 -29.49
CA GLN A 223 -28.40 -8.73 -29.93
C GLN A 223 -28.46 -8.40 -31.42
N PHE A 224 -27.61 -7.51 -31.92
CA PHE A 224 -27.55 -7.16 -33.34
C PHE A 224 -27.22 -8.37 -34.24
N ILE A 225 -26.25 -9.19 -33.83
CA ILE A 225 -25.88 -10.42 -34.57
C ILE A 225 -27.05 -11.40 -34.60
N THR A 226 -27.74 -11.56 -33.47
CA THR A 226 -28.90 -12.44 -33.37
C THR A 226 -30.04 -11.98 -34.28
N GLU A 227 -30.39 -10.69 -34.24
CA GLU A 227 -31.44 -10.11 -35.08
C GLU A 227 -31.13 -10.16 -36.58
N THR A 228 -29.86 -10.02 -36.97
CA THR A 228 -29.44 -10.11 -38.38
C THR A 228 -29.41 -11.56 -38.90
N HIS A 229 -29.03 -12.53 -38.07
CA HIS A 229 -29.12 -13.95 -38.44
C HIS A 229 -30.56 -14.43 -38.67
N PHE A 230 -31.53 -13.95 -37.88
CA PHE A 230 -32.95 -14.29 -38.08
C PHE A 230 -33.61 -13.60 -39.28
N LYS A 231 -33.04 -12.52 -39.80
CA LYS A 231 -33.56 -11.83 -41.00
C LYS A 231 -33.06 -12.43 -42.32
N HIS A 232 -32.06 -13.31 -42.28
CA HIS A 232 -31.43 -13.89 -43.47
C HIS A 232 -31.61 -15.41 -43.61
N ASN A 233 -32.41 -16.02 -42.74
CA ASN A 233 -32.90 -17.40 -42.83
C ASN A 233 -34.42 -17.39 -43.01
#